data_AF-A0A5K1FG58-F1
#
_entry.id   AF-A0A5K1FG58-F1
#
_cell.length_a   1.000
_cell.length_b   1.000
_cell.length_c   1.000
_cell.angle_alpha   90.00
_cell.angle_beta   90.00
_cell.angle_gamma   90.00
#
_symmetry.space_group_name_H-M   'P 1'
#
loop_
_entity.id
_entity.type
_entity.pdbx_description
1 polymer ?
#
loop_
_entity_poly.entity_id
_entity_poly.type
_entity_poly.pdbx_seq_one_letter_code
_entity_poly.pdbx_strand_id
1 'polypeptide(L)'
;NDEERLNFSKLFPLLLYNTPSFIQELILSTNEKEEHKITFVIVDGTMGFLLDVAKKLNIPRAAFWPASAWNLFMLFKMPTLIDAEVIDLM
;
A
#
# COMPACT_ATOMS: atom_id res chain seq x y z
N ASN A 1 -20.15 7.59 -16.84
CA ASN A 1 -20.04 8.65 -15.83
C ASN A 1 -18.76 8.37 -15.05
N ASP A 2 -17.85 9.34 -14.94
CA ASP A 2 -16.58 9.17 -14.21
C ASP A 2 -16.80 8.88 -12.70
N GLU A 3 -17.99 9.18 -12.16
CA GLU A 3 -18.38 8.84 -10.77
C GLU A 3 -18.55 7.33 -10.51
N GLU A 4 -18.87 6.52 -11.52
CA GLU A 4 -18.95 5.06 -11.34
C GLU A 4 -17.57 4.40 -11.33
N ARG A 5 -16.59 5.01 -12.00
CA ARG A 5 -15.21 4.47 -12.14
C ARG A 5 -14.36 4.67 -10.89
N LEU A 6 -14.78 5.53 -9.98
CA LEU A 6 -14.05 5.85 -8.75
C LEU A 6 -14.94 5.75 -7.52
N ASN A 7 -15.78 4.72 -7.45
CA ASN A 7 -16.39 4.36 -6.18
C ASN A 7 -15.33 3.72 -5.26
N PHE A 8 -14.46 4.58 -4.72
CA PHE A 8 -13.29 4.22 -3.94
C PHE A 8 -13.67 3.34 -2.74
N SER A 9 -14.87 3.57 -2.16
CA SER A 9 -15.41 2.78 -1.07
C SER A 9 -15.65 1.30 -1.44
N LYS A 10 -15.97 1.00 -2.70
CA LYS A 10 -16.19 -0.37 -3.21
C LYS A 10 -14.91 -0.96 -3.79
N LEU A 11 -14.11 -0.14 -4.48
CA LEU A 11 -12.91 -0.58 -5.18
C LEU A 11 -11.74 -0.85 -4.22
N PHE A 12 -11.58 -0.01 -3.19
CA PHE A 12 -10.45 -0.12 -2.28
C PHE A 12 -10.42 -1.46 -1.51
N PRO A 13 -11.55 -1.96 -0.95
CA PRO A 13 -11.57 -3.28 -0.32
C PRO A 13 -11.24 -4.42 -1.30
N LEU A 14 -11.71 -4.35 -2.54
CA LEU A 14 -11.43 -5.36 -3.57
C LEU A 14 -9.95 -5.37 -3.96
N LEU A 15 -9.33 -4.19 -4.07
CA LEU A 15 -7.90 -4.04 -4.29
C LEU A 15 -7.10 -4.56 -3.09
N LEU A 16 -7.46 -4.17 -1.86
CA LEU A 16 -6.82 -4.68 -0.65
C LEU A 16 -6.78 -6.21 -0.59
N TYR A 17 -7.88 -6.87 -0.96
CA TYR A 17 -7.99 -8.33 -0.89
C TYR A 17 -7.28 -9.06 -2.04
N ASN A 18 -7.45 -8.58 -3.28
CA ASN A 18 -6.97 -9.31 -4.47
C ASN A 18 -5.57 -8.87 -4.93
N THR A 19 -5.17 -7.63 -4.69
CA THR A 19 -3.88 -7.10 -5.19
C THR A 19 -2.66 -7.82 -4.58
N PRO A 20 -2.63 -8.27 -3.31
CA PRO A 20 -1.46 -8.96 -2.77
C PRO A 20 -1.07 -10.23 -3.52
N SER A 21 -2.04 -11.11 -3.82
CA SER A 21 -1.76 -12.36 -4.57
C SER A 21 -1.32 -12.08 -5.99
N PHE A 22 -2.01 -11.14 -6.66
CA PHE A 22 -1.65 -10.72 -8.01
C PHE A 22 -0.22 -10.15 -8.09
N ILE A 23 0.17 -9.28 -7.15
CA ILE A 23 1.53 -8.70 -7.11
C ILE A 23 2.56 -9.79 -6.79
N GLN A 24 2.24 -10.75 -5.93
CA GLN A 24 3.13 -11.88 -5.66
C GLN A 24 3.39 -12.71 -6.93
N GLU A 25 2.34 -13.07 -7.68
CA GLU A 25 2.44 -13.81 -8.94
C GLU A 25 3.21 -13.02 -10.00
N LEU A 26 2.96 -11.71 -10.09
CA LEU A 26 3.68 -10.82 -11.02
C LEU A 26 5.18 -10.79 -10.71
N ILE A 27 5.56 -10.68 -9.43
CA ILE A 27 6.97 -10.68 -9.03
C ILE A 27 7.63 -12.03 -9.35
N LEU A 28 6.97 -13.14 -9.03
CA LEU A 28 7.50 -14.49 -9.28
C LEU A 28 7.70 -14.72 -10.79
N SER A 29 6.67 -14.46 -11.60
CA SER A 29 6.74 -14.62 -13.07
C SER A 29 7.74 -13.68 -13.73
N THR A 30 7.96 -12.49 -13.18
CA THR A 30 9.02 -11.58 -13.66
C THR A 30 10.41 -12.13 -13.31
N ASN A 31 10.59 -12.66 -12.10
CA ASN A 31 11.88 -13.15 -11.62
C ASN A 31 12.26 -14.55 -12.15
N GLU A 32 11.34 -15.27 -12.79
CA GLU A 32 11.64 -16.48 -13.54
C GLU A 32 12.54 -16.21 -14.76
N LYS A 33 12.43 -15.02 -15.35
CA LYS A 33 13.32 -14.59 -16.44
C LYS A 33 14.67 -14.20 -15.84
N GLU A 34 15.77 -14.73 -16.40
CA GLU A 34 17.11 -14.42 -15.88
C GLU A 34 17.49 -12.95 -16.10
N GLU A 35 16.98 -12.35 -17.17
CA GLU A 35 17.15 -10.95 -17.51
C GLU A 35 16.03 -10.11 -16.85
N HIS A 36 16.41 -9.05 -16.13
CA HIS A 36 15.50 -8.09 -15.48
C HIS A 36 14.73 -8.56 -14.23
N LYS A 37 15.38 -9.33 -13.35
CA LYS A 37 14.81 -9.63 -12.02
C LYS A 37 14.51 -8.35 -11.22
N ILE A 38 13.34 -8.33 -10.60
CA ILE A 38 12.96 -7.35 -9.58
C ILE A 38 13.79 -7.61 -8.33
N THR A 39 14.68 -6.67 -8.03
CA THR A 39 15.58 -6.71 -6.86
C THR A 39 15.15 -5.76 -5.74
N PHE A 40 14.18 -4.89 -6.00
CA PHE A 40 13.65 -3.93 -5.03
C PHE A 40 12.19 -3.58 -5.35
N VAL A 41 11.36 -3.37 -4.33
CA VAL A 41 9.96 -2.94 -4.48
C VAL A 41 9.73 -1.60 -3.79
N ILE A 42 9.22 -0.61 -4.53
CA ILE A 42 8.73 0.65 -3.98
C ILE A 42 7.21 0.65 -4.12
N VAL A 43 6.49 0.92 -3.04
CA VAL A 43 5.02 1.02 -3.05
C VAL A 43 4.57 2.39 -2.58
N ASP A 44 3.40 2.82 -3.03
CA ASP A 44 2.71 3.95 -2.42
C ASP A 44 2.41 3.63 -0.94
N GLY A 45 2.59 4.58 -0.03
CA GLY A 45 2.37 4.34 1.39
C GLY A 45 0.90 4.11 1.75
N THR A 46 -0.05 4.57 0.93
CA THR A 46 -1.47 4.16 1.04
C THR A 46 -1.67 2.68 0.69
N MET A 47 -0.76 2.12 -0.10
CA MET A 47 -0.68 0.70 -0.44
C MET A 47 0.39 -0.04 0.38
N GLY A 48 0.67 0.43 1.61
CA GLY A 48 1.68 -0.14 2.49
C GLY A 48 1.51 -1.64 2.77
N PHE A 49 0.28 -2.18 2.64
CA PHE A 49 -0.01 -3.62 2.75
C PHE A 49 0.77 -4.48 1.73
N LEU A 50 1.21 -3.92 0.60
CA LEU A 50 2.03 -4.63 -0.40
C LEU A 50 3.49 -4.80 0.03
N LEU A 51 3.96 -4.08 1.05
CA LEU A 51 5.28 -4.32 1.63
C LEU A 51 5.40 -5.76 2.16
N ASP A 52 4.32 -6.33 2.69
CA ASP A 52 4.33 -7.70 3.20
C ASP A 52 4.49 -8.74 2.09
N VAL A 53 4.05 -8.46 0.87
CA VAL A 53 4.28 -9.33 -0.29
C VAL A 53 5.78 -9.38 -0.61
N ALA A 54 6.42 -8.22 -0.77
CA ALA A 54 7.86 -8.15 -1.01
C ALA A 54 8.68 -8.73 0.17
N LYS A 55 8.18 -8.60 1.41
CA LYS A 55 8.74 -9.24 2.61
C LYS A 55 8.76 -10.75 2.51
N LYS A 56 7.64 -11.37 2.16
CA LYS A 56 7.54 -12.83 2.02
C LYS A 56 8.50 -13.38 0.97
N LEU A 57 8.78 -12.59 -0.08
CA LEU A 57 9.69 -12.97 -1.17
C LEU A 57 11.15 -12.63 -0.90
N ASN A 58 11.51 -12.14 0.30
CA ASN A 58 12.86 -11.67 0.64
C ASN A 58 13.41 -10.57 -0.28
N ILE A 59 12.53 -9.74 -0.85
CA ILE A 59 12.92 -8.62 -1.72
C ILE A 59 12.96 -7.33 -0.89
N PRO A 60 14.09 -6.59 -0.89
CA PRO A 60 14.19 -5.26 -0.30
C PRO A 60 13.06 -4.33 -0.75
N ARG A 61 12.58 -3.47 0.16
CA ARG A 61 11.36 -2.71 -0.05
C ARG A 61 11.31 -1.39 0.69
N ALA A 62 10.60 -0.42 0.13
CA ALA A 62 10.32 0.86 0.76
C ALA A 62 8.91 1.33 0.42
N ALA A 63 8.32 2.12 1.32
CA ALA A 63 7.13 2.91 1.02
C ALA A 63 7.53 4.32 0.60
N PHE A 64 6.83 4.85 -0.39
CA PHE A 64 6.90 6.24 -0.82
C PHE A 64 5.57 6.92 -0.51
N TRP A 65 5.61 8.08 0.14
CA TRP A 65 4.42 8.86 0.45
C TRP A 65 4.34 10.08 -0.47
N PRO A 66 3.48 10.06 -1.52
CA PRO A 66 3.41 11.17 -2.47
C PRO A 66 2.67 12.40 -1.93
N ALA A 67 1.92 12.27 -0.83
CA ALA A 67 1.20 13.38 -0.21
C ALA A 67 2.09 14.18 0.77
N SER A 68 1.52 15.20 1.41
CA SER A 68 2.24 16.07 2.35
C SER A 68 2.87 15.30 3.51
N ALA A 69 4.10 15.67 3.89
CA ALA A 69 4.76 15.15 5.09
C ALA A 69 3.96 15.47 6.38
N TRP A 70 3.26 16.61 6.41
CA TRP A 70 2.36 16.94 7.51
C TRP A 70 1.18 15.97 7.58
N ASN A 71 0.63 15.58 6.43
CA ASN A 71 -0.45 14.60 6.37
C ASN A 71 0.01 13.22 6.87
N LEU A 72 1.21 12.78 6.50
CA LEU A 72 1.80 11.55 7.05
C LEU A 72 2.03 11.64 8.55
N PHE A 73 2.56 12.77 9.04
CA PHE A 73 2.75 13.00 10.47
C PHE A 73 1.43 12.90 11.23
N MET A 74 0.37 13.55 10.74
CA MET A 74 -0.96 13.50 11.34
C MET A 74 -1.52 12.07 11.35
N LEU A 75 -1.33 11.29 10.28
CA LEU A 75 -1.73 9.89 10.24
C LEU A 75 -1.06 9.07 11.35
N PHE A 76 0.24 9.28 11.60
CA PHE A 76 0.94 8.61 12.70
C PHE A 76 0.52 9.10 14.09
N LYS A 77 0.00 10.34 14.19
CA LYS A 77 -0.49 10.91 15.45
C LYS A 77 -1.95 10.60 15.74
N MET A 78 -2.67 10.00 14.80
CA MET A 78 -4.09 9.67 15.01
C MET A 78 -4.38 8.92 16.31
N PRO A 79 -3.67 7.84 16.68
CA PRO A 79 -3.94 7.15 17.95
C PRO A 79 -3.82 8.10 19.15
N THR A 80 -2.76 8.92 19.20
CA THR A 80 -2.56 9.91 20.26
C THR A 80 -3.66 10.97 20.29
N LEU A 81 -4.16 11.40 19.13
CA LEU A 81 -5.23 12.40 19.04
C LEU A 81 -6.58 11.84 19.48
N ILE A 82 -6.83 10.56 19.21
CA ILE A 82 -8.02 9.82 19.67
C ILE A 82 -7.94 9.63 21.19
N ASP A 83 -6.80 9.16 21.70
CA ASP A 83 -6.59 8.96 23.15
C ASP A 83 -6.72 10.25 23.95
N ALA A 84 -6.38 11.39 23.34
CA ALA A 84 -6.50 12.72 23.94
C ALA A 84 -7.89 13.34 23.75
N GLU A 85 -8.86 12.62 23.17
CA GLU A 85 -10.23 13.08 22.87
C GLU A 85 -10.26 14.36 22.01
N VAL A 86 -9.22 14.62 21.23
CA VAL A 86 -9.15 15.76 20.30
C VAL A 86 -9.94 15.47 19.02
N ILE A 87 -9.99 14.20 18.62
CA ILE A 87 -10.77 13.69 17.48
C ILE A 87 -11.45 12.38 17.86
N ASP A 88 -12.66 12.14 17.35
CA ASP A 88 -13.36 10.87 17.52
C ASP A 88 -12.99 9.85 16.43
N LEU A 89 -13.20 8.56 16.72
CA LEU A 89 -13.21 7.52 15.70
C LEU A 89 -14.53 7.65 14.91
N MET A 90 -14.46 7.85 13.59
CA MET A 90 -15.64 7.78 12.70
C MET A 90 -16.25 6.39 12.66
#